data_AF-A0A382NLE5-F1
#
_entry.id   AF-A0A382NLE5-F1
#
_cell.length_a   1.000
_cell.length_b   1.000
_cell.length_c   1.000
_cell.angle_alpha   90.00
_cell.angle_beta   90.00
_cell.angle_gamma   90.00
#
_symmetry.space_group_name_H-M   'P 1'
#
loop_
_entity.id
_entity.type
_entity.pdbx_description
1 polymer ?
#
loop_
_entity_poly.entity_id
_entity_poly.type
_entity_poly.pdbx_seq_one_letter_code
_entity_poly.pdbx_strand_id
1 'polypeptide(L)' 'MHDVMDIVTNIDNIYNSDTAFSVLKDFERVLDELDIYVYENWEDGELASGPNIEKHWVVCEFMWPREKMPDPMGGKRL' A
#
# COMPACT_ATOMS: atom_id res chain seq x y z
N MET A 1 -2.21 -7.24 36.11
CA MET A 1 -2.61 -5.83 35.90
C MET A 1 -2.10 -5.52 34.51
N HIS A 2 -2.97 -5.50 33.50
CA HIS A 2 -2.54 -5.04 32.17
C HIS A 2 -2.11 -3.59 32.32
N ASP A 3 -0.91 -3.28 31.83
CA ASP A 3 -0.35 -1.95 31.98
C ASP A 3 -1.26 -0.97 31.22
N VAL A 4 -1.51 0.21 31.79
CA VAL A 4 -2.26 1.27 31.10
C VAL A 4 -1.57 1.59 29.76
N MET A 5 -0.25 1.42 29.71
CA MET A 5 0.55 1.51 28.48
C MET A 5 0.13 0.50 27.41
N ASP A 6 -0.14 -0.76 27.76
CA ASP A 6 -0.57 -1.79 26.80
C ASP A 6 -1.92 -1.45 26.17
N ILE A 7 -2.82 -0.85 26.95
CA ILE A 7 -4.14 -0.42 26.49
C ILE A 7 -3.98 0.76 25.53
N VAL A 8 -3.16 1.75 25.88
CA VAL A 8 -2.89 2.92 25.03
C VAL A 8 -2.22 2.50 23.71
N THR A 9 -1.21 1.62 23.75
CA THR A 9 -0.54 1.11 22.54
C THR A 9 -1.50 0.31 21.67
N ASN A 10 -2.39 -0.51 22.24
CA ASN A 10 -3.40 -1.21 21.44
C ASN A 10 -4.38 -0.25 20.78
N ILE A 11 -4.86 0.76 21.50
CA ILE A 11 -5.76 1.77 20.95
C ILE A 11 -5.06 2.53 19.81
N ASP A 12 -3.82 2.96 20.03
CA ASP A 12 -3.00 3.64 19.02
C ASP A 12 -2.77 2.76 17.77
N ASN A 13 -2.43 1.49 17.96
CA ASN A 13 -2.27 0.53 16.86
C ASN A 13 -3.57 0.35 16.05
N ILE A 14 -4.73 0.29 16.71
CA ILE A 14 -6.03 0.17 16.03
C ILE A 14 -6.31 1.43 15.19
N TYR A 15 -6.15 2.63 15.77
CA TYR A 15 -6.37 3.88 15.03
C TYR A 15 -5.37 4.06 13.87
N ASN A 16 -4.10 3.70 14.07
CA ASN A 16 -3.10 3.74 13.02
C ASN A 16 -3.36 2.69 11.92
N SER A 17 -3.92 1.53 12.28
CA SER A 17 -4.32 0.50 11.32
C SER A 17 -5.45 0.99 10.39
N ASP A 18 -6.47 1.64 10.92
CA ASP A 18 -7.57 2.22 10.11
C ASP A 18 -7.06 3.33 9.18
N THR A 19 -6.10 4.11 9.65
CA THR A 19 -5.44 5.17 8.86
C THR A 19 -4.61 4.56 7.73
N ALA A 20 -3.79 3.55 8.04
CA ALA A 20 -2.97 2.86 7.04
C ALA A 20 -3.83 2.21 5.95
N PHE A 21 -4.94 1.55 6.33
CA PHE A 21 -5.85 0.94 5.35
C PHE A 21 -6.51 1.99 4.44
N SER A 22 -6.91 3.14 5.00
CA SER A 22 -7.47 4.24 4.21
C SER A 22 -6.44 4.79 3.21
N VAL A 23 -5.18 4.95 3.62
CA VAL A 23 -4.09 5.40 2.74
C VAL A 23 -3.78 4.38 1.65
N LEU A 24 -3.79 3.07 1.96
CA LEU A 24 -3.64 2.03 0.93
C LEU A 24 -4.75 2.09 -0.11
N LYS A 25 -6.00 2.27 0.31
CA LYS A 25 -7.12 2.42 -0.64
C LYS A 25 -6.97 3.65 -1.53
N ASP A 26 -6.49 4.77 -0.98
CA ASP A 26 -6.21 5.96 -1.76
C ASP A 26 -5.05 5.73 -2.74
N PHE A 27 -4.03 4.97 -2.35
CA PHE A 27 -2.93 4.56 -3.22
C PHE A 27 -3.44 3.71 -4.39
N GLU A 28 -4.26 2.69 -4.11
CA GLU A 28 -4.94 1.85 -5.10
C GLU A 28 -5.79 2.67 -6.08
N ARG A 29 -6.54 3.66 -5.56
CA ARG A 29 -7.31 4.57 -6.40
C ARG A 29 -6.42 5.37 -7.36
N VAL A 30 -5.23 5.81 -6.94
CA VAL A 30 -4.29 6.51 -7.83
C VAL A 30 -3.82 5.60 -8.96
N LEU A 31 -3.53 4.33 -8.67
CA LEU A 31 -3.14 3.35 -9.71
C LEU A 31 -4.28 3.14 -10.71
N ASP A 32 -5.52 3.04 -10.24
CA ASP A 32 -6.70 2.91 -11.10
C ASP A 32 -6.95 4.18 -11.95
N GLU A 33 -6.89 5.37 -11.33
CA GLU A 33 -7.09 6.66 -12.02
C GLU A 33 -6.01 6.97 -13.07
N LEU A 34 -4.81 6.40 -12.95
CA LEU A 34 -3.73 6.52 -13.94
C LEU A 34 -3.79 5.44 -15.05
N ASP A 35 -4.85 4.62 -15.04
CA ASP A 35 -5.05 3.45 -15.90
C ASP A 35 -3.90 2.43 -15.81
N ILE A 36 -3.28 2.28 -14.65
CA ILE A 36 -2.14 1.37 -14.47
C ILE A 36 -2.59 -0.10 -14.60
N TYR A 37 -3.78 -0.43 -14.09
CA TYR A 37 -4.32 -1.80 -14.14
C TYR A 37 -4.72 -2.28 -15.54
N VAL A 38 -4.70 -1.41 -16.56
CA VAL A 38 -4.89 -1.81 -17.97
C VAL A 38 -3.67 -2.57 -18.51
N TYR A 39 -2.50 -2.35 -17.90
CA TYR A 39 -1.23 -2.95 -18.32
C TYR A 39 -1.08 -4.39 -17.81
N GLU A 40 -0.43 -5.24 -18.60
CA GLU A 40 -0.31 -6.67 -18.33
C GLU A 40 0.32 -6.95 -16.96
N ASN A 41 -0.27 -7.88 -16.21
CA ASN A 41 0.14 -8.36 -14.88
C ASN A 41 0.16 -7.30 -13.75
N TRP A 42 -0.25 -6.04 -13.97
CA TRP A 42 -0.28 -5.03 -12.90
C TRP A 42 -1.27 -5.38 -11.79
N GLU A 43 -2.42 -5.95 -12.16
CA GLU A 43 -3.45 -6.42 -11.21
C GLU A 43 -2.99 -7.61 -10.35
N ASP A 44 -1.97 -8.36 -10.79
CA ASP A 44 -1.42 -9.53 -10.08
C ASP A 44 -0.37 -9.13 -9.01
N GLY A 45 -0.16 -7.82 -8.78
CA GLY A 45 0.82 -7.29 -7.85
C GLY A 45 0.38 -7.43 -6.40
N GLU A 46 1.27 -7.99 -5.58
CA GLU A 46 1.01 -8.14 -4.14
C GLU A 46 1.80 -7.12 -3.34
N LEU A 47 1.16 -6.49 -2.35
CA LEU A 47 1.81 -5.55 -1.45
C LEU A 47 2.84 -6.29 -0.59
N ALA A 48 4.12 -6.02 -0.83
CA ALA A 48 5.23 -6.59 -0.07
C ALA A 48 5.54 -5.76 1.19
N SER A 49 5.39 -4.44 1.10
CA SER A 49 5.67 -3.51 2.20
C SER A 49 4.92 -2.19 2.02
N GLY A 50 4.44 -1.61 3.12
CA GLY A 50 3.74 -0.33 3.15
C GLY A 50 2.32 -0.41 3.74
N PRO A 51 1.61 0.72 3.82
CA PRO A 51 2.03 2.04 3.34
C PRO A 51 3.02 2.68 4.32
N ASN A 52 4.21 3.05 3.83
CA ASN A 52 5.16 3.82 4.63
C ASN A 52 4.84 5.31 4.44
N ILE A 53 4.19 5.88 5.47
CA ILE A 53 3.68 7.26 5.44
C ILE A 53 4.76 8.20 5.97
N GLU A 54 5.27 9.05 5.10
CA GLU A 54 6.14 10.17 5.45
C GLU A 54 5.39 11.49 5.30
N LYS A 55 6.02 12.60 5.72
CA LYS A 55 5.39 13.93 5.70
C LYS A 55 4.88 14.37 4.32
N HIS A 56 5.54 13.95 3.25
CA HIS A 56 5.26 14.38 1.88
C HIS A 56 5.07 13.23 0.90
N TRP A 57 5.23 11.99 1.35
CA TRP A 57 5.29 10.82 0.49
C TRP A 57 4.58 9.65 1.15
N VAL A 58 4.01 8.80 0.30
CA VAL A 58 3.56 7.47 0.68
C VAL A 58 4.32 6.49 -0.21
N VAL A 59 5.01 5.55 0.41
CA VAL A 59 5.81 4.55 -0.31
C VAL A 59 5.23 3.16 -0.07
N CYS A 60 4.93 2.46 -1.16
CA CYS A 60 4.51 1.08 -1.18
C CYS A 60 5.46 0.28 -2.09
N GLU A 61 5.80 -0.93 -1.68
CA GLU A 61 6.59 -1.87 -2.47
C GLU A 61 5.70 -3.05 -2.85
N PHE A 62 5.69 -3.38 -4.14
CA PHE A 62 4.91 -4.48 -4.69
C PHE A 62 5.83 -5.54 -5.26
N MET A 63 5.36 -6.80 -5.21
CA MET A 63 6.08 -7.93 -5.74
C MET A 63 5.20 -8.74 -6.70
N TRP A 64 5.86 -9.32 -7.70
CA TRP A 64 5.24 -10.18 -8.68
C TRP A 64 6.00 -11.49 -8.80
N PRO A 65 5.32 -12.60 -9.16
CA PRO A 65 5.99 -13.79 -9.63
C PRO A 65 6.90 -13.46 -10.82
N ARG A 66 8.09 -14.04 -10.86
CA ARG A 66 9.10 -13.73 -11.90
C ARG A 66 8.59 -13.92 -13.33
N GLU A 67 7.71 -14.87 -13.56
CA GLU A 67 7.13 -15.17 -14.88
C GLU A 67 5.94 -14.27 -15.24
N LYS A 68 5.43 -13.49 -14.28
CA LYS A 68 4.29 -12.56 -14.39
C LYS A 68 4.69 -11.15 -13.98
N MET A 69 5.90 -10.72 -14.34
CA MET A 69 6.32 -9.35 -14.06
C MET A 69 5.39 -8.34 -14.77
N PRO A 70 5.10 -7.20 -14.14
CA PRO A 70 4.19 -6.20 -14.68
C PRO A 70 4.80 -5.55 -15.92
N ASP A 71 3.97 -5.18 -16.90
CA ASP A 71 4.43 -4.45 -18.08
C ASP A 71 5.12 -3.15 -17.64
N PRO A 72 6.42 -2.96 -17.98
CA PRO A 72 7.17 -1.76 -17.61
C PRO A 72 6.58 -0.44 -18.13
N MET A 73 5.70 -0.49 -19.14
CA MET A 73 5.03 0.70 -19.65
C MET A 73 4.07 1.32 -18.63
N GLY A 74 3.40 0.52 -17.81
CA GLY A 74 2.55 1.02 -16.72
C GLY A 74 3.35 1.83 -15.71
N GLY A 75 4.54 1.33 -15.34
CA GLY A 75 5.39 1.96 -14.32
C GLY A 75 5.96 3.33 -14.73
N LYS A 76 5.95 3.65 -16.03
CA LYS A 76 6.38 4.98 -16.53
C LYS A 76 5.36 6.08 -16.31
N ARG A 77 4.14 5.74 -15.88
CA ARG A 77 3.07 6.70 -15.57
C ARG A 77 3.05 7.13 -14.10
N LEU A 78 3.91 6.53 -13.26
CA LEU A 78 4.06 6.82 -11.83
C LEU A 78 5.09 7.93 -11.57
#